data_AF-A0A6N0BP33-F1
#
_entry.id   AF-A0A6N0BP33-F1
#
_cell.length_a   1.000
_cell.length_b   1.000
_cell.length_c   1.000
_cell.angle_alpha   90.00
_cell.angle_beta   90.00
_cell.angle_gamma   90.00
#
_symmetry.space_group_name_H-M   'P 1'
#
loop_
_entity.id
_entity.type
_entity.pdbx_description
1 polymer ?
#
loop_
_entity_poly.entity_id
_entity_poly.type
_entity_poly.pdbx_seq_one_letter_code
_entity_poly.pdbx_strand_id
1 'polypeptide(L)'
;MTLQQIVEQTVTGFGYDLVEIDRSAGGLLRVTIDLPWDPQAGERFVNVEDCEKVTRQLQYALEVDGIEYKRLEVSSPGIDRPLRHEKDFERFAGQVVDITLKAPMGAAAAGQVSANRKKFRGTLERVNAADGSMGWQIVWSDAPAPKPGQKVSKKREAPPLQALGFTLDELREARLAPIVSFKGRDAATGH
;
A
#
# COMPACT_ATOMS: atom_id res chain seq x y z
N MET A 1 -11.93 7.01 25.37
CA MET A 1 -12.11 6.20 24.13
C MET A 1 -10.83 5.40 23.86
N THR A 2 -10.79 4.46 22.90
CA THR A 2 -9.50 3.85 22.52
C THR A 2 -8.67 4.82 21.67
N LEU A 3 -7.34 4.69 21.66
CA LEU A 3 -6.46 5.51 20.80
C LEU A 3 -6.94 5.50 19.34
N GLN A 4 -7.26 4.31 18.81
CA GLN A 4 -7.74 4.16 17.44
C GLN A 4 -8.97 5.04 17.20
N GLN A 5 -9.95 5.00 18.10
CA GLN A 5 -11.19 5.77 17.95
C GLN A 5 -10.94 7.28 17.99
N ILE A 6 -10.08 7.76 18.90
CA ILE A 6 -9.75 9.18 19.04
C ILE A 6 -9.10 9.72 17.77
N VAL A 7 -8.11 8.98 17.26
CA VAL A 7 -7.37 9.38 16.06
C VAL A 7 -8.28 9.31 14.84
N GLU A 8 -9.03 8.22 14.66
CA GLU A 8 -9.98 8.06 13.56
C GLU A 8 -11.01 9.20 13.52
N GLN A 9 -11.65 9.49 14.65
CA GLN A 9 -12.64 10.58 14.75
C GLN A 9 -12.03 11.95 14.46
N THR A 10 -10.82 12.21 14.96
CA THR A 10 -10.13 13.47 14.70
C THR A 10 -9.79 13.64 13.23
N VAL A 11 -9.22 12.60 12.61
CA VAL A 11 -8.74 12.63 11.22
C VAL A 11 -9.91 12.73 10.25
N THR A 12 -10.93 11.88 10.43
CA THR A 12 -12.14 11.89 9.60
C THR A 12 -12.96 13.17 9.79
N GLY A 13 -12.95 13.77 10.99
CA GLY A 13 -13.59 15.06 11.27
C GLY A 13 -13.03 16.23 10.45
N PHE A 14 -11.78 16.13 9.98
CA PHE A 14 -11.17 17.08 9.05
C PHE A 14 -11.29 16.68 7.58
N GLY A 15 -11.93 15.55 7.27
CA GLY A 15 -12.06 15.02 5.91
C GLY A 15 -10.81 14.34 5.38
N TYR A 16 -9.93 13.86 6.26
CA TYR A 16 -8.80 13.00 5.91
C TYR A 16 -9.14 11.53 6.19
N ASP A 17 -8.42 10.62 5.54
CA ASP A 17 -8.45 9.19 5.82
C ASP A 17 -7.30 8.82 6.77
N LEU A 18 -7.59 8.01 7.80
CA LEU A 18 -6.57 7.44 8.64
C LEU A 18 -5.94 6.21 7.96
N VAL A 19 -4.65 6.30 7.64
CA VAL A 19 -3.92 5.23 6.96
C VAL A 19 -3.31 4.25 7.97
N GLU A 20 -2.61 4.75 8.97
CA GLU A 20 -1.89 3.93 9.94
C GLU A 20 -1.68 4.67 11.27
N ILE A 21 -1.70 3.90 12.36
CA ILE A 21 -1.21 4.33 13.68
C ILE A 21 -0.09 3.37 14.08
N ASP A 22 1.09 3.90 14.38
CA ASP A 22 2.21 3.13 14.90
C ASP A 22 2.64 3.68 16.26
N ARG A 23 2.90 2.76 17.20
CA ARG A 23 3.37 3.07 18.55
C ARG A 23 4.67 2.32 18.81
N SER A 24 5.74 3.07 19.02
CA SER A 24 7.03 2.49 19.37
C SER A 24 7.20 2.40 20.89
N ALA A 25 8.02 1.43 21.33
CA ALA A 25 8.40 1.29 22.74
C ALA A 25 9.12 2.55 23.29
N GLY A 26 9.67 3.42 22.43
CA GLY A 26 10.28 4.68 22.80
C GLY A 26 9.28 5.79 23.13
N GLY A 27 7.97 5.55 23.02
CA GLY A 27 6.92 6.54 23.22
C GLY A 27 6.67 7.43 22.01
N LEU A 28 7.15 7.05 20.82
CA LEU A 28 6.75 7.70 19.57
C LEU A 28 5.37 7.19 19.16
N LEU A 29 4.44 8.11 18.93
CA LEU A 29 3.17 7.88 18.29
C LEU A 29 3.21 8.49 16.88
N ARG A 30 3.19 7.64 15.85
CA ARG A 30 3.12 8.06 14.46
C ARG A 30 1.69 7.85 13.95
N VAL A 31 1.11 8.89 13.37
CA VAL A 31 -0.19 8.86 12.70
C VAL A 31 0.03 9.20 11.23
N THR A 32 -0.38 8.31 10.34
CA THR A 32 -0.29 8.52 8.91
C THR A 32 -1.67 8.82 8.36
N ILE A 33 -1.81 9.95 7.67
CA ILE A 33 -3.06 10.42 7.07
C ILE A 33 -2.95 10.51 5.55
N ASP A 34 -4.08 10.39 4.87
CA ASP A 34 -4.19 10.70 3.44
C ASP A 34 -5.49 11.46 3.15
N LEU A 35 -5.67 11.86 1.90
CA LEU A 35 -6.96 12.31 1.41
C LEU A 35 -7.80 11.12 0.92
N PRO A 36 -9.13 11.15 1.16
CA PRO A 36 -10.03 10.19 0.55
C PRO A 36 -9.84 10.13 -0.96
N TRP A 37 -9.70 8.90 -1.47
CA TRP A 37 -9.58 8.70 -2.89
C TRP A 37 -10.94 8.81 -3.58
N ASP A 38 -10.98 9.65 -4.62
CA ASP A 38 -12.11 9.77 -5.53
C ASP A 38 -11.59 9.63 -6.98
N PRO A 39 -12.03 8.60 -7.72
CA PRO A 39 -11.67 8.42 -9.13
C PRO A 39 -11.97 9.63 -10.03
N GLN A 40 -12.92 10.49 -9.65
CA GLN A 40 -13.35 11.64 -10.44
C GLN A 40 -12.65 12.94 -10.07
N ALA A 41 -12.09 13.06 -8.87
CA ALA A 41 -11.54 14.32 -8.34
C ALA A 41 -10.06 14.56 -8.70
N GLY A 42 -9.44 13.65 -9.44
CA GLY A 42 -8.00 13.68 -9.72
C GLY A 42 -7.14 13.39 -8.49
N GLU A 43 -5.82 13.33 -8.68
CA GLU A 43 -4.91 13.01 -7.59
C GLU A 43 -4.64 14.26 -6.72
N ARG A 44 -4.87 14.10 -5.42
CA ARG A 44 -4.61 15.12 -4.40
C ARG A 44 -3.63 14.56 -3.38
N PHE A 45 -2.84 15.45 -2.79
CA PHE A 45 -1.82 15.09 -1.82
C PHE A 45 -2.01 15.88 -0.53
N VAL A 46 -1.77 15.20 0.60
CA VAL A 46 -1.61 15.83 1.90
C VAL A 46 -0.38 16.71 1.89
N ASN A 47 -0.52 17.96 2.31
CA ASN A 47 0.59 18.91 2.45
C ASN A 47 1.03 19.06 3.92
N VAL A 48 2.02 19.92 4.17
CA VAL A 48 2.55 20.14 5.52
C VAL A 48 1.52 20.81 6.45
N GLU A 49 0.70 21.70 5.91
CA GLU A 49 -0.32 22.42 6.67
C GLU A 49 -1.43 21.47 7.15
N ASP A 50 -1.79 20.47 6.33
CA ASP A 50 -2.72 19.40 6.69
C ASP A 50 -2.19 18.59 7.89
N CYS A 51 -0.91 18.19 7.83
CA CYS A 51 -0.26 17.47 8.93
C CYS A 51 -0.20 18.31 10.20
N GLU A 52 0.09 19.61 10.09
CA GLU A 52 0.13 20.53 11.24
C GLU A 52 -1.25 20.66 11.91
N LYS A 53 -2.32 20.83 11.11
CA LYS A 53 -3.70 20.91 11.61
C LYS A 53 -4.07 19.68 12.43
N VAL A 54 -3.84 18.49 11.86
CA VAL A 54 -4.14 17.22 12.54
C VAL A 54 -3.26 17.04 13.79
N THR A 55 -1.98 17.40 13.72
CA THR A 55 -1.06 17.33 14.88
C THR A 55 -1.58 18.16 16.05
N ARG A 56 -1.98 19.42 15.81
CA ARG A 56 -2.51 20.31 16.84
C ARG A 56 -3.76 19.72 17.48
N GLN A 57 -4.72 19.24 16.68
CA GLN A 57 -5.96 18.70 17.23
C GLN A 57 -5.73 17.41 18.03
N LEU A 58 -4.87 16.52 17.55
CA LEU A 58 -4.55 15.28 18.26
C LEU A 58 -3.86 15.53 19.60
N GLN A 59 -3.01 16.55 19.72
CA GLN A 59 -2.40 16.90 21.02
C GLN A 59 -3.47 17.13 22.10
N TYR A 60 -4.50 17.92 21.78
CA TYR A 60 -5.60 18.18 22.70
C TYR A 60 -6.45 16.92 22.95
N ALA A 61 -6.85 16.21 21.88
CA ALA A 61 -7.74 15.05 22.01
C ALA A 61 -7.09 13.91 22.83
N LEU A 62 -5.80 13.66 22.61
CA LEU A 62 -5.05 12.64 23.33
C LEU A 62 -4.86 13.02 24.80
N GLU A 63 -4.65 14.30 25.11
CA GLU A 63 -4.55 14.79 26.49
C GLU A 63 -5.87 14.60 27.26
N VAL A 64 -7.01 14.95 26.65
CA VAL A 64 -8.34 14.81 27.27
C VAL A 64 -8.65 13.36 27.65
N ASP A 65 -8.28 12.40 26.81
CA ASP A 65 -8.46 10.97 27.05
C ASP A 65 -7.31 10.32 27.85
N GLY A 66 -6.29 11.08 28.28
CA GLY A 66 -5.17 10.58 29.07
C GLY A 66 -4.25 9.61 28.32
N ILE A 67 -4.11 9.78 27.00
CA ILE A 67 -3.30 8.91 26.15
C ILE A 67 -1.84 9.37 26.20
N GLU A 68 -0.98 8.58 26.86
CA GLU A 68 0.45 8.91 26.98
C GLU A 68 1.24 8.70 25.67
N TYR A 69 2.09 9.67 25.35
CA TYR A 69 3.11 9.60 24.30
C TYR A 69 4.26 10.59 24.62
N LYS A 70 5.46 10.33 24.11
CA LYS A 70 6.63 11.23 24.24
C LYS A 70 6.82 12.13 23.04
N ARG A 71 6.49 11.63 21.84
CA ARG A 71 6.55 12.38 20.59
C ARG A 71 5.38 11.99 19.70
N LEU A 72 4.72 12.97 19.12
CA LEU A 72 3.68 12.79 18.11
C LEU A 72 4.25 13.21 16.75
N GLU A 73 4.11 12.35 15.74
CA GLU A 73 4.44 12.63 14.35
C GLU A 73 3.22 12.36 13.49
N VAL A 74 2.77 13.36 12.73
CA VAL A 74 1.74 13.19 11.70
C VAL A 74 2.40 13.34 10.33
N SER A 75 2.15 12.39 9.44
CA SER A 75 2.73 12.37 8.09
C SER A 75 1.77 11.78 7.06
N SER A 76 2.13 11.88 5.78
CA SER A 76 1.50 11.12 4.71
C SER A 76 2.28 9.83 4.42
N PRO A 77 1.69 8.82 3.76
CA PRO A 77 2.32 7.50 3.56
C PRO A 77 3.50 7.50 2.57
N GLY A 78 3.66 8.55 1.76
CA GLY A 78 4.74 8.64 0.77
C GLY A 78 4.67 7.52 -0.29
N ILE A 79 5.84 6.99 -0.69
CA ILE A 79 5.97 5.98 -1.76
C ILE A 79 5.75 4.53 -1.29
N ASP A 80 5.77 4.28 0.01
CA ASP A 80 5.61 2.95 0.64
C ASP A 80 4.24 2.87 1.33
N ARG A 81 3.19 3.13 0.54
CA ARG A 81 1.82 3.27 1.03
C ARG A 81 1.23 1.88 1.33
N PRO A 82 0.67 1.64 2.53
CA PRO A 82 -0.07 0.42 2.79
C PRO A 82 -1.39 0.37 2.03
N LEU A 83 -1.77 -0.83 1.59
CA LEU A 83 -3.03 -1.15 0.94
C LEU A 83 -3.85 -1.99 1.91
N ARG A 84 -4.92 -1.41 2.47
CA ARG A 84 -5.70 -2.05 3.55
C ARG A 84 -7.13 -2.35 3.15
N HIS A 85 -7.72 -1.48 2.34
CA HIS A 85 -9.11 -1.60 1.92
C HIS A 85 -9.21 -1.86 0.42
N GLU A 86 -10.32 -2.42 -0.03
CA GLU A 86 -10.55 -2.73 -1.44
C GLU A 86 -10.34 -1.52 -2.36
N LYS A 87 -10.77 -0.33 -1.93
CA LYS A 87 -10.52 0.94 -2.62
C LYS A 87 -9.03 1.22 -2.88
N ASP A 88 -8.15 0.82 -1.96
CA ASP A 88 -6.71 0.97 -2.17
C ASP A 88 -6.24 0.09 -3.33
N PHE A 89 -6.69 -1.18 -3.39
CA PHE A 89 -6.34 -2.08 -4.49
C PHE A 89 -6.91 -1.59 -5.82
N GLU A 90 -8.12 -1.03 -5.81
CA GLU A 90 -8.70 -0.37 -6.99
C GLU A 90 -7.87 0.82 -7.46
N ARG A 91 -7.51 1.71 -6.53
CA ARG A 91 -6.70 2.90 -6.81
C ARG A 91 -5.36 2.58 -7.45
N PHE A 92 -4.73 1.49 -7.01
CA PHE A 92 -3.35 1.14 -7.40
C PHE A 92 -3.26 -0.10 -8.30
N ALA A 93 -4.35 -0.51 -8.93
CA ALA A 93 -4.31 -1.51 -9.99
C ALA A 93 -3.32 -1.08 -11.09
N GLY A 94 -2.48 -2.01 -11.52
CA GLY A 94 -1.38 -1.79 -12.47
C GLY A 94 -0.07 -1.31 -11.84
N GLN A 95 -0.04 -0.99 -10.54
CA GLN A 95 1.19 -0.62 -9.83
C GLN A 95 1.93 -1.83 -9.27
N VAL A 96 3.24 -1.68 -9.03
CA VAL A 96 4.03 -2.71 -8.37
C VAL A 96 3.80 -2.64 -6.86
N VAL A 97 3.42 -3.77 -6.27
CA VAL A 97 3.13 -3.92 -4.85
C VAL A 97 4.02 -4.98 -4.22
N ASP A 98 4.28 -4.81 -2.93
CA ASP A 98 4.82 -5.84 -2.04
C ASP A 98 3.66 -6.41 -1.22
N ILE A 99 3.44 -7.72 -1.30
CA ILE A 99 2.47 -8.42 -0.46
C ILE A 99 3.14 -9.48 0.41
N THR A 100 2.62 -9.65 1.62
CA THR A 100 2.97 -10.74 2.52
C THR A 100 1.70 -11.51 2.87
N LEU A 101 1.68 -12.82 2.61
CA LEU A 101 0.57 -13.70 2.97
C LEU A 101 0.63 -14.10 4.46
N LYS A 102 -0.53 -14.36 5.07
CA LYS A 102 -0.63 -14.89 6.43
C LYS A 102 -0.04 -16.30 6.53
N ALA A 103 -0.41 -17.16 5.59
CA ALA A 103 0.06 -18.53 5.46
C ALA A 103 0.91 -18.71 4.19
N PRO A 104 1.84 -19.67 4.17
CA PRO A 104 2.45 -20.09 2.92
C PRO A 104 1.38 -20.76 2.06
N MET A 105 1.45 -20.60 0.74
CA MET A 105 0.49 -21.24 -0.17
C MET A 105 0.54 -22.78 -0.16
N GLY A 106 1.65 -23.37 0.28
CA GLY A 106 1.82 -24.82 0.24
C GLY A 106 1.60 -25.39 -1.17
N ALA A 107 0.73 -26.38 -1.30
CA ALA A 107 0.40 -27.05 -2.57
C ALA A 107 -0.51 -26.22 -3.50
N ALA A 108 -1.18 -25.17 -3.00
CA ALA A 108 -2.12 -24.36 -3.77
C ALA A 108 -1.42 -23.48 -4.84
N ALA A 109 -0.12 -23.29 -4.72
CA ALA A 109 0.69 -22.58 -5.73
C ALA A 109 0.98 -23.41 -7.00
N ALA A 110 0.43 -24.63 -7.11
CA ALA A 110 0.61 -25.52 -8.26
C ALA A 110 2.08 -25.72 -8.71
N GLY A 111 3.04 -25.63 -7.78
CA GLY A 111 4.47 -25.72 -8.07
C GLY A 111 5.09 -24.48 -8.72
N GLN A 112 4.33 -23.39 -8.90
CA GLN A 112 4.81 -22.15 -9.51
C GLN A 112 5.78 -21.37 -8.59
N VAL A 113 5.64 -21.54 -7.27
CA VAL A 113 6.54 -20.93 -6.27
C VAL A 113 6.88 -21.90 -5.15
N SER A 114 8.02 -21.63 -4.49
CA SER A 114 8.44 -22.36 -3.29
C SER A 114 7.30 -22.39 -2.26
N ALA A 115 7.00 -23.59 -1.76
CA ALA A 115 5.91 -23.82 -0.82
C ALA A 115 5.98 -22.96 0.45
N ASN A 116 7.18 -22.49 0.83
CA ASN A 116 7.40 -21.67 2.02
C ASN A 116 7.42 -20.15 1.75
N ARG A 117 7.31 -19.72 0.48
CA ARG A 117 7.34 -18.30 0.12
C ARG A 117 6.04 -17.63 0.58
N LYS A 118 6.18 -16.54 1.33
CA LYS A 118 5.05 -15.70 1.78
C LYS A 118 5.11 -14.28 1.25
N LYS A 119 6.26 -13.86 0.73
CA LYS A 119 6.51 -12.50 0.25
C LYS A 119 6.61 -12.48 -1.27
N PHE A 120 5.87 -11.57 -1.87
CA PHE A 120 5.80 -11.41 -3.32
C PHE A 120 5.91 -9.93 -3.66
N ARG A 121 6.61 -9.66 -4.76
CA ARG A 121 6.69 -8.34 -5.38
C ARG A 121 6.31 -8.48 -6.83
N GLY A 122 5.36 -7.67 -7.30
CA GLY A 122 4.83 -7.78 -8.64
C GLY A 122 3.74 -6.75 -8.91
N THR A 123 3.25 -6.74 -10.14
CA THR A 123 2.16 -5.85 -10.57
C THR A 123 0.84 -6.33 -10.00
N LEU A 124 0.09 -5.43 -9.36
CA LEU A 124 -1.26 -5.69 -8.90
C LEU A 124 -2.22 -5.65 -10.10
N GLU A 125 -3.00 -6.71 -10.30
CA GLU A 125 -3.99 -6.78 -11.37
C GLU A 125 -5.36 -7.18 -10.84
N ARG A 126 -6.39 -6.64 -11.49
CA ARG A 126 -7.78 -7.03 -11.26
C ARG A 126 -8.12 -8.22 -12.16
N VAL A 127 -8.73 -9.24 -11.57
CA VAL A 127 -9.22 -10.42 -12.30
C VAL A 127 -10.70 -10.62 -12.07
N ASN A 128 -11.40 -11.17 -13.06
CA ASN A 128 -12.76 -11.64 -12.89
C ASN A 128 -12.70 -13.12 -12.49
N ALA A 129 -13.22 -13.45 -11.32
CA ALA A 129 -13.37 -14.83 -10.90
C ALA A 129 -14.44 -15.54 -11.74
N ALA A 130 -14.40 -16.88 -11.75
CA ALA A 130 -15.29 -17.71 -12.55
C ALA A 130 -16.78 -17.56 -12.17
N ASP A 131 -17.05 -17.10 -10.94
CA ASP A 131 -18.40 -16.80 -10.43
C ASP A 131 -18.87 -15.37 -10.74
N GLY A 132 -18.07 -14.58 -11.47
CA GLY A 132 -18.35 -13.19 -11.81
C GLY A 132 -17.96 -12.18 -10.72
N SER A 133 -17.42 -12.62 -9.59
CA SER A 133 -16.87 -11.72 -8.57
C SER A 133 -15.53 -11.11 -9.03
N MET A 134 -15.21 -9.92 -8.51
CA MET A 134 -13.90 -9.33 -8.72
C MET A 134 -12.89 -9.97 -7.75
N GLY A 135 -11.73 -10.33 -8.26
CA GLY A 135 -10.59 -10.82 -7.49
C GLY A 135 -9.33 -10.02 -7.78
N TRP A 136 -8.33 -10.26 -6.96
CA TRP A 136 -7.01 -9.63 -7.09
C TRP A 136 -5.96 -10.68 -7.40
N GLN A 137 -5.01 -10.33 -8.25
CA GLN A 137 -3.81 -11.12 -8.44
C GLN A 137 -2.56 -10.25 -8.41
N ILE A 138 -1.43 -10.85 -8.04
CA ILE A 138 -0.11 -10.27 -8.22
C ILE A 138 0.59 -11.01 -9.36
N VAL A 139 1.20 -10.26 -10.29
CA VAL A 139 1.93 -10.79 -11.44
C VAL A 139 3.41 -10.43 -11.34
N TRP A 140 4.30 -11.41 -11.43
CA TRP A 140 5.75 -11.19 -11.32
C TRP A 140 6.54 -12.08 -12.28
N SER A 141 7.84 -11.82 -12.37
CA SER A 141 8.79 -12.70 -13.05
C SER A 141 9.95 -13.03 -12.11
N ASP A 142 10.37 -14.29 -12.10
CA ASP A 142 11.59 -14.72 -11.39
C ASP A 142 12.86 -14.49 -12.24
N ALA A 143 12.71 -13.98 -13.47
CA ALA A 143 13.86 -13.65 -14.30
C ALA A 143 14.70 -12.54 -13.64
N PRO A 144 16.04 -12.68 -13.62
CA PRO A 144 16.91 -11.64 -13.09
C PRO A 144 16.68 -10.32 -13.82
N ALA A 145 16.49 -9.24 -13.05
CA ALA A 145 16.40 -7.91 -13.63
C ALA A 145 17.67 -7.61 -14.45
N PRO A 146 17.54 -7.00 -15.65
CA PRO A 146 18.70 -6.58 -16.41
C PRO A 146 19.53 -5.61 -15.57
N LYS A 147 20.86 -5.74 -15.66
CA LYS A 147 21.76 -4.85 -14.92
C LYS A 147 21.55 -3.40 -15.36
N PRO A 148 21.72 -2.40 -14.47
CA PRO A 148 21.68 -1.00 -14.88
C PRO A 148 22.59 -0.75 -16.10
N GLY A 149 22.04 -0.14 -17.16
CA GLY A 149 22.75 0.12 -18.42
C GLY A 149 22.78 -1.03 -19.44
N GLN A 150 22.27 -2.22 -19.10
CA GLN A 150 22.18 -3.33 -20.03
C GLN A 150 21.09 -3.07 -21.08
N LYS A 151 21.48 -2.94 -22.36
CA LYS A 151 20.54 -2.83 -23.48
C LYS A 151 19.82 -4.16 -23.67
N VAL A 152 18.51 -4.16 -23.42
CA VAL A 152 17.65 -5.31 -23.73
C VAL A 152 17.20 -5.20 -25.19
N SER A 153 17.44 -6.23 -25.98
CA SER A 153 17.01 -6.26 -27.38
C SER A 153 15.48 -6.26 -27.47
N LYS A 154 14.91 -5.52 -28.43
CA LYS A 154 13.47 -5.58 -28.76
C LYS A 154 13.02 -6.97 -29.22
N LYS A 155 13.95 -7.83 -29.65
CA LYS A 155 13.68 -9.23 -30.07
C LYS A 155 13.80 -10.24 -28.93
N ARG A 156 14.15 -9.81 -27.71
CA ARG A 156 14.26 -10.73 -26.58
C ARG A 156 12.85 -11.19 -26.20
N GLU A 157 12.63 -12.50 -26.15
CA GLU A 157 11.40 -13.06 -25.60
C GLU A 157 11.20 -12.57 -24.16
N ALA A 158 9.98 -12.10 -23.87
CA ALA A 158 9.63 -11.67 -22.53
C ALA A 158 9.76 -12.87 -21.57
N PRO A 159 10.33 -12.67 -20.38
CA PRO A 159 10.41 -13.76 -19.43
C PRO A 159 9.00 -14.22 -19.04
N PRO A 160 8.83 -15.51 -18.70
CA PRO A 160 7.53 -16.01 -18.27
C PRO A 160 7.06 -15.22 -17.04
N LEU A 161 5.79 -14.82 -17.09
CA LEU A 161 5.10 -14.20 -15.97
C LEU A 161 4.41 -15.29 -15.17
N GLN A 162 4.47 -15.14 -13.86
CA GLN A 162 3.71 -15.93 -12.89
C GLN A 162 2.62 -15.02 -12.34
N ALA A 163 1.46 -15.60 -12.03
CA ALA A 163 0.33 -14.90 -11.46
C ALA A 163 -0.16 -15.63 -10.22
N LEU A 164 -0.55 -14.88 -9.19
CA LEU A 164 -1.07 -15.41 -7.94
C LEU A 164 -2.31 -14.62 -7.55
N GLY A 165 -3.46 -15.29 -7.62
CA GLY A 165 -4.70 -14.79 -7.04
C GLY A 165 -4.65 -14.79 -5.51
N PHE A 166 -5.26 -13.79 -4.89
CA PHE A 166 -5.43 -13.71 -3.44
C PHE A 166 -6.71 -12.96 -3.07
N THR A 167 -7.20 -13.19 -1.86
CA THR A 167 -8.21 -12.35 -1.23
C THR A 167 -7.58 -11.47 -0.14
N LEU A 168 -8.22 -10.35 0.20
CA LEU A 168 -7.66 -9.39 1.18
C LEU A 168 -7.45 -10.02 2.56
N ASP A 169 -8.29 -10.99 2.95
CA ASP A 169 -8.17 -11.69 4.23
C ASP A 169 -7.02 -12.71 4.26
N GLU A 170 -6.44 -13.09 3.12
CA GLU A 170 -5.23 -13.91 3.07
C GLU A 170 -3.95 -13.07 3.30
N LEU A 171 -4.04 -11.75 3.16
CA LEU A 171 -2.92 -10.84 3.29
C LEU A 171 -2.62 -10.53 4.75
N ARG A 172 -1.36 -10.70 5.14
CA ARG A 172 -0.81 -10.13 6.37
C ARG A 172 -0.51 -8.66 6.18
N GLU A 173 0.03 -8.30 5.02
CA GLU A 173 0.47 -6.95 4.69
C GLU A 173 0.45 -6.78 3.17
N ALA A 174 0.09 -5.58 2.70
CA ALA A 174 0.25 -5.17 1.32
C ALA A 174 0.64 -3.69 1.29
N ARG A 175 1.61 -3.34 0.45
CA ARG A 175 2.09 -1.96 0.28
C ARG A 175 2.49 -1.71 -1.16
N LEU A 176 2.49 -0.44 -1.58
CA LEU A 176 3.16 -0.03 -2.81
C LEU A 176 4.66 -0.31 -2.70
N ALA A 177 5.26 -0.87 -3.75
CA ALA A 177 6.70 -1.07 -3.77
C ALA A 177 7.40 0.31 -3.87
N PRO A 178 8.38 0.62 -3.01
CA PRO A 178 9.06 1.93 -2.97
C PRO A 178 10.07 2.05 -4.12
N ILE A 179 9.57 2.10 -5.36
CA ILE A 179 10.38 2.19 -6.57
C ILE A 179 10.57 3.66 -6.93
N VAL A 180 11.81 4.13 -6.87
CA VAL A 180 12.17 5.49 -7.30
C VAL A 180 12.67 5.42 -8.75
N SER A 181 11.90 5.97 -9.69
CA SER A 181 12.38 6.20 -11.05
C SER A 181 12.98 7.59 -11.17
N PHE A 182 14.29 7.65 -11.42
CA PHE A 182 15.00 8.90 -11.74
C PHE A 182 14.87 9.30 -13.21
N LYS A 183 14.13 8.52 -14.00
CA LYS A 183 13.87 8.81 -15.41
C LYS A 183 12.55 9.60 -15.47
N GLY A 184 12.64 10.85 -15.93
CA GLY A 184 11.52 11.79 -15.95
C GLY A 184 10.25 11.20 -16.56
N ARG A 185 9.11 11.42 -15.87
CA ARG A 185 7.72 11.07 -16.23
C ARG A 185 7.59 10.24 -17.50
N ASP A 186 7.53 8.91 -17.36
CA ASP A 186 6.86 8.11 -18.37
C ASP A 186 5.38 8.50 -18.30
N ALA A 187 4.93 9.20 -19.34
CA ALA A 187 3.54 9.57 -19.50
C ALA A 187 2.69 8.31 -19.40
N ALA A 188 1.59 8.40 -18.65
CA ALA A 188 0.55 7.38 -18.62
C ALA A 188 0.27 6.92 -20.06
N THR A 189 0.63 5.68 -20.37
CA THR A 189 0.15 5.00 -21.56
C THR A 189 -1.28 4.59 -21.24
N GLY A 190 -2.20 5.55 -21.44
CA GLY A 190 -3.61 5.27 -21.52
C GLY A 190 -3.87 4.26 -22.63
N HIS A 191 -4.72 3.29 -22.33
CA HIS A 191 -5.40 2.45 -23.32
C HIS A 191 -6.37 3.32 -24.13
#